data_AF-A0A928VF30-F1
#
_entry.id   AF-A0A928VF30-F1
#
_cell.length_a   1.000
_cell.length_b   1.000
_cell.length_c   1.000
_cell.angle_alpha   90.00
_cell.angle_beta   90.00
_cell.angle_gamma   90.00
#
_symmetry.space_group_name_H-M   'P 1'
#
loop_
_entity.id
_entity.type
_entity.pdbx_description
1 polymer ?
#
loop_
_entity_poly.entity_id
_entity_poly.type
_entity_poly.pdbx_seq_one_letter_code
_entity_poly.pdbx_strand_id
1 'polypeptide(L)'
;MDFSQLKRPARNTKPLDPIAIFERRPSLPNTPNDLWRGQTEALNEWHKNRSKSDVFIALNTGAGKTLVGLLVAQSLVNEGVENVTYVCGTKDLVLQTQREAAKLGIEYTLRTSGDFSNSLFETGKAFCITTYTSFFNGLSVLQRDYFPGAVIFDDAHVAERMIREAFTLKISAPEQTELLKEIKSLFEPHFKEVGKLPSLESAIDSPFESPIMASPNAVKEKAGRLYNLLVDSGIKNDANLKYSFNHLKENLEHCAVVFGYGAVEIAPTFLPLFNLPIFLRNVRRRYLS
;
A
#
# COMPACT_ATOMS: atom_id res chain seq x y z
N MET A 1 53.85 -18.94 -4.67
CA MET A 1 52.58 -19.53 -5.15
C MET A 1 52.02 -18.60 -6.21
N ASP A 2 51.77 -19.14 -7.40
CA ASP A 2 51.26 -18.38 -8.54
C ASP A 2 49.72 -18.30 -8.45
N PHE A 3 49.20 -17.13 -8.10
CA PHE A 3 47.75 -16.90 -7.90
C PHE A 3 46.98 -16.76 -9.23
N SER A 4 47.66 -16.80 -10.37
CA SER A 4 47.04 -16.71 -11.70
C SER A 4 46.29 -17.98 -12.14
N GLN A 5 46.50 -19.10 -11.46
CA GLN A 5 45.83 -20.39 -11.75
C GLN A 5 44.55 -20.64 -10.94
N LEU A 6 44.18 -19.72 -10.04
CA LEU A 6 42.88 -19.77 -9.38
C LEU A 6 41.81 -19.34 -10.39
N LYS A 7 41.21 -20.33 -11.08
CA LYS A 7 39.93 -20.12 -11.77
C LYS A 7 38.96 -19.54 -10.76
N ARG A 8 38.61 -18.25 -10.90
CA ARG A 8 37.48 -17.66 -10.19
C ARG A 8 36.28 -18.59 -10.45
N PRO A 9 35.60 -19.10 -9.40
CA PRO A 9 34.40 -19.88 -9.63
C PRO A 9 33.48 -19.02 -10.49
N ALA A 10 32.97 -19.60 -11.59
CA ALA A 10 32.02 -18.90 -12.45
C ALA A 10 30.91 -18.37 -11.54
N ARG A 11 30.75 -17.04 -11.49
CA ARG A 11 29.70 -16.41 -10.70
C ARG A 11 28.40 -16.98 -11.26
N ASN A 12 27.71 -17.84 -10.51
CA ASN A 12 26.42 -18.38 -10.92
C ASN A 12 25.46 -17.20 -11.05
N THR A 13 25.37 -16.62 -12.25
CA THR A 13 24.54 -15.45 -12.52
C THR A 13 23.09 -15.92 -12.46
N LYS A 14 22.35 -15.41 -11.48
CA LYS A 14 20.92 -15.67 -11.35
C LYS A 14 20.23 -15.24 -12.67
N PRO A 15 19.34 -16.07 -13.26
CA PRO A 15 18.72 -15.75 -14.53
C PRO A 15 17.87 -14.48 -14.42
N LEU A 16 17.96 -13.60 -15.41
CA LEU A 16 17.15 -12.39 -15.49
C LEU A 16 15.85 -12.62 -16.24
N ASP A 17 15.79 -13.61 -17.13
CA ASP A 17 14.57 -13.97 -17.84
C ASP A 17 13.60 -14.70 -16.89
N PRO A 18 12.37 -14.21 -16.67
CA PRO A 18 11.34 -14.88 -15.88
C PRO A 18 11.07 -16.33 -16.28
N ILE A 19 11.15 -16.65 -17.58
CA ILE A 19 10.92 -18.01 -18.08
C ILE A 19 12.08 -18.90 -17.62
N ALA A 20 13.32 -18.44 -17.77
CA ALA A 20 14.49 -19.17 -17.28
C ALA A 20 14.52 -19.30 -15.75
N ILE A 21 13.96 -18.34 -15.00
CA ILE A 21 13.75 -18.46 -13.55
C ILE A 21 12.78 -19.62 -13.26
N PHE A 22 11.66 -19.67 -13.98
CA PHE A 22 10.68 -20.74 -13.83
C PHE A 22 11.27 -22.10 -14.20
N GLU A 23 12.00 -22.23 -15.30
CA GLU A 23 12.62 -23.50 -15.73
C GLU A 23 13.66 -24.03 -14.74
N ARG A 24 14.36 -23.15 -14.02
CA ARG A 24 15.35 -23.52 -12.99
C ARG A 24 14.77 -23.73 -11.60
N ARG A 25 13.44 -23.66 -11.45
CA ARG A 25 12.77 -23.88 -10.16
C ARG A 25 13.07 -25.28 -9.61
N PRO A 26 13.14 -25.45 -8.28
CA PRO A 26 13.26 -26.78 -7.69
C PRO A 26 11.99 -27.60 -7.94
N SER A 27 12.14 -28.91 -8.08
CA SER A 27 11.01 -29.85 -8.20
C SER A 27 10.33 -30.06 -6.84
N LEU A 28 9.49 -29.12 -6.43
CA LEU A 28 8.72 -29.18 -5.18
C LEU A 28 7.29 -29.72 -5.40
N PRO A 29 6.63 -30.29 -4.37
CA PRO A 29 5.24 -30.73 -4.48
C PRO A 29 4.29 -29.59 -4.88
N ASN A 30 3.32 -29.89 -5.76
CA ASN A 30 2.32 -28.92 -6.27
C ASN A 30 2.91 -27.74 -7.07
N THR A 31 4.13 -27.85 -7.55
CA THR A 31 4.71 -26.88 -8.50
C THR A 31 4.01 -27.02 -9.85
N PRO A 32 3.57 -25.93 -10.51
CA PRO A 32 3.07 -26.00 -11.87
C PRO A 32 4.11 -26.64 -12.80
N ASN A 33 3.67 -27.55 -13.68
CA ASN A 33 4.56 -28.23 -14.63
C ASN A 33 5.04 -27.29 -15.74
N ASP A 34 4.14 -26.44 -16.23
CA ASP A 34 4.39 -25.54 -17.36
C ASP A 34 3.76 -24.17 -17.16
N LEU A 35 4.29 -23.17 -17.85
CA LEU A 35 3.63 -21.87 -18.04
C LEU A 35 2.59 -21.97 -19.15
N TRP A 36 1.40 -21.41 -18.91
CA TRP A 36 0.41 -21.30 -19.96
C TRP A 36 0.85 -20.30 -21.02
N ARG A 37 0.41 -20.48 -22.26
CA ARG A 37 0.77 -19.60 -23.39
C ARG A 37 0.62 -18.11 -23.07
N GLY A 38 -0.50 -17.72 -22.46
CA GLY A 38 -0.74 -16.32 -22.08
C GLY A 38 0.23 -15.79 -21.01
N GLN A 39 0.66 -16.64 -20.06
CA GLN A 39 1.68 -16.26 -19.07
C GLN A 39 3.04 -16.07 -19.74
N THR A 40 3.43 -16.98 -20.63
CA THR A 40 4.69 -16.93 -21.38
C THR A 40 4.75 -15.68 -22.28
N GLU A 41 3.67 -15.37 -23.01
CA GLU A 41 3.58 -14.17 -23.84
C GLU A 41 3.67 -12.90 -22.99
N ALA A 42 2.94 -12.83 -21.86
CA ALA A 42 3.01 -11.70 -20.94
C ALA A 42 4.41 -11.50 -20.33
N LEU A 43 5.07 -12.57 -19.91
CA LEU A 43 6.43 -12.52 -19.34
C LEU A 43 7.48 -12.10 -20.38
N ASN A 44 7.39 -12.63 -21.60
CA ASN A 44 8.27 -12.24 -22.71
C ASN A 44 8.13 -10.75 -23.03
N GLU A 45 6.89 -10.26 -23.14
CA GLU A 45 6.65 -8.86 -23.47
C GLU A 45 7.05 -7.92 -22.34
N TRP A 46 6.78 -8.31 -21.09
CA TRP A 46 7.30 -7.61 -19.93
C TRP A 46 8.84 -7.56 -19.93
N HIS A 47 9.51 -8.68 -20.22
CA HIS A 47 10.98 -8.77 -20.16
C HIS A 47 11.64 -7.81 -21.16
N LYS A 48 11.10 -7.68 -22.38
CA LYS A 48 11.55 -6.69 -23.37
C LYS A 48 11.38 -5.25 -22.89
N ASN A 49 10.33 -5.00 -22.10
CA ASN A 49 9.95 -3.67 -21.61
C ASN A 49 10.36 -3.43 -20.14
N ARG A 50 11.20 -4.30 -19.55
CA ARG A 50 11.46 -4.34 -18.09
C ARG A 50 12.09 -3.08 -17.51
N SER A 51 12.70 -2.24 -18.34
CA SER A 51 13.33 -0.98 -17.94
C SER A 51 12.34 0.19 -17.85
N LYS A 52 11.14 0.06 -18.41
CA LYS A 52 10.11 1.12 -18.33
C LYS A 52 9.68 1.34 -16.88
N SER A 53 9.40 2.59 -16.53
CA SER A 53 8.91 2.95 -15.19
C SER A 53 7.56 2.30 -14.92
N ASP A 54 6.60 2.38 -15.84
CA ASP A 54 5.27 1.82 -15.68
C ASP A 54 5.01 0.71 -16.71
N VAL A 55 4.60 -0.46 -16.23
CA VAL A 55 4.16 -1.57 -17.09
C VAL A 55 2.88 -2.18 -16.53
N PHE A 56 1.85 -2.22 -17.35
CA PHE A 56 0.60 -2.92 -17.07
C PHE A 56 0.65 -4.31 -17.69
N ILE A 57 0.40 -5.34 -16.89
CA ILE A 57 0.39 -6.75 -17.30
C ILE A 57 -1.05 -7.24 -17.15
N ALA A 58 -1.73 -7.37 -18.28
CA ALA A 58 -3.12 -7.81 -18.35
C ALA A 58 -3.21 -9.33 -18.53
N LEU A 59 -3.89 -10.02 -17.62
CA LEU A 59 -4.12 -11.45 -17.65
C LEU A 59 -5.55 -11.76 -17.19
N ASN A 60 -6.25 -12.61 -17.95
CA ASN A 60 -7.60 -13.04 -17.60
C ASN A 60 -7.69 -13.61 -16.17
N THR A 61 -8.83 -13.45 -15.52
CA THR A 61 -9.08 -14.03 -14.20
C THR A 61 -8.84 -15.53 -14.22
N GLY A 62 -8.17 -16.05 -13.19
CA GLY A 62 -7.78 -17.47 -13.11
C GLY A 62 -6.56 -17.85 -13.97
N ALA A 63 -5.98 -16.93 -14.76
CA ALA A 63 -4.80 -17.21 -15.59
C ALA A 63 -3.46 -17.23 -14.83
N GLY A 64 -3.48 -17.24 -13.49
CA GLY A 64 -2.27 -17.31 -12.66
C GLY A 64 -1.46 -16.02 -12.60
N LYS A 65 -2.10 -14.86 -12.40
CA LYS A 65 -1.45 -13.55 -12.22
C LYS A 65 -0.35 -13.54 -11.18
N THR A 66 -0.60 -14.19 -10.04
CA THR A 66 0.37 -14.29 -8.94
C THR A 66 1.67 -14.95 -9.38
N LEU A 67 1.61 -16.03 -10.18
CA LEU A 67 2.80 -16.69 -10.72
C LEU A 67 3.63 -15.73 -11.58
N VAL A 68 2.97 -15.00 -12.48
CA VAL A 68 3.63 -13.99 -13.34
C VAL A 68 4.25 -12.88 -12.49
N GLY A 69 3.52 -12.36 -11.50
CA GLY A 69 4.01 -11.34 -10.58
C GLY A 69 5.24 -11.78 -9.78
N LEU A 70 5.23 -13.01 -9.28
CA LEU A 70 6.35 -13.59 -8.51
C LEU A 70 7.61 -13.75 -9.38
N LEU A 71 7.46 -14.22 -10.61
CA LEU A 71 8.59 -14.34 -11.54
C LEU A 71 9.15 -12.97 -11.95
N VAL A 72 8.28 -11.97 -12.12
CA VAL A 72 8.67 -10.58 -12.34
C VAL A 72 9.44 -10.02 -11.14
N ALA A 73 8.94 -10.23 -9.92
CA ALA A 73 9.61 -9.79 -8.69
C ALA A 73 11.00 -10.45 -8.54
N GLN A 74 11.08 -11.78 -8.72
CA GLN A 74 12.35 -12.50 -8.65
C GLN A 74 13.32 -12.04 -9.74
N SER A 75 12.84 -11.75 -10.95
CA SER A 75 13.65 -11.22 -12.05
C SER A 75 14.26 -9.86 -11.72
N LEU A 76 13.51 -8.98 -11.05
CA LEU A 76 13.99 -7.67 -10.61
C LEU A 76 15.00 -7.80 -9.45
N VAL A 77 14.77 -8.73 -8.51
CA VAL A 77 15.75 -9.05 -7.46
C VAL A 77 17.04 -9.60 -8.08
N ASN A 78 16.96 -10.48 -9.08
CA ASN A 78 18.12 -11.03 -9.77
C ASN A 78 18.90 -9.97 -10.56
N GLU A 79 18.23 -8.92 -11.04
CA GLU A 79 18.85 -7.74 -11.66
C GLU A 79 19.60 -6.86 -10.65
N GLY A 80 19.31 -7.00 -9.35
CA GLY A 80 19.86 -6.17 -8.29
C GLY A 80 19.06 -4.89 -8.06
N VAL A 81 17.78 -4.86 -8.43
CA VAL A 81 16.90 -3.75 -8.07
C VAL A 81 16.69 -3.76 -6.56
N GLU A 82 16.93 -2.62 -5.91
CA GLU A 82 16.80 -2.48 -4.46
C GLU A 82 15.32 -2.51 -4.03
N ASN A 83 15.07 -3.09 -2.86
CA ASN A 83 13.79 -3.01 -2.14
C ASN A 83 12.56 -3.37 -3.01
N VAL A 84 12.67 -4.43 -3.82
CA VAL A 84 11.53 -4.93 -4.62
C VAL A 84 10.36 -5.29 -3.69
N THR A 85 9.22 -4.65 -3.90
CA THR A 85 8.05 -4.80 -3.03
C THR A 85 6.86 -5.35 -3.82
N TYR A 86 6.25 -6.42 -3.33
CA TYR A 86 5.02 -7.02 -3.87
C TYR A 86 3.85 -6.68 -2.95
N VAL A 87 2.82 -6.01 -3.49
CA VAL A 87 1.74 -5.40 -2.70
C VAL A 87 0.42 -6.09 -3.03
N CYS A 88 -0.20 -6.69 -2.02
CA CYS A 88 -1.48 -7.41 -2.11
C CYS A 88 -2.65 -6.62 -1.50
N GLY A 89 -3.87 -6.94 -1.91
CA GLY A 89 -5.11 -6.37 -1.38
C GLY A 89 -5.32 -6.60 0.12
N THR A 90 -5.07 -7.82 0.61
CA THR A 90 -5.39 -8.22 1.99
C THR A 90 -4.28 -9.07 2.60
N LYS A 91 -4.31 -9.27 3.92
CA LYS A 91 -3.39 -10.19 4.62
C LYS A 91 -3.56 -11.64 4.14
N ASP A 92 -4.78 -12.06 3.82
CA ASP A 92 -5.03 -13.39 3.27
C ASP A 92 -4.39 -13.57 1.89
N LEU A 93 -4.47 -12.55 1.04
CA LEU A 93 -3.78 -12.55 -0.26
C LEU A 93 -2.26 -12.59 -0.09
N VAL A 94 -1.70 -11.91 0.93
CA VAL A 94 -0.26 -12.05 1.26
C VAL A 94 0.10 -13.49 1.57
N LEU A 95 -0.70 -14.19 2.39
CA LEU A 95 -0.46 -15.60 2.72
C LEU A 95 -0.66 -16.53 1.52
N GLN A 96 -1.59 -16.20 0.62
CA GLN A 96 -1.75 -16.94 -0.64
C GLN A 96 -0.53 -16.78 -1.55
N THR A 97 -0.10 -15.54 -1.79
CA THR A 97 1.10 -15.23 -2.58
C THR A 97 2.36 -15.84 -1.98
N GLN A 98 2.49 -15.83 -0.66
CA GLN A 98 3.56 -16.52 0.06
C GLN A 98 3.61 -18.02 -0.26
N ARG A 99 2.45 -18.70 -0.23
CA ARG A 99 2.37 -20.14 -0.54
C ARG A 99 2.76 -20.41 -1.99
N GLU A 100 2.35 -19.56 -2.93
CA GLU A 100 2.76 -19.68 -4.33
C GLU A 100 4.28 -19.46 -4.51
N ALA A 101 4.86 -18.47 -3.83
CA ALA A 101 6.31 -18.26 -3.84
C ALA A 101 7.07 -19.48 -3.29
N ALA A 102 6.60 -20.04 -2.17
CA ALA A 102 7.19 -21.23 -1.56
C ALA A 102 7.13 -22.46 -2.48
N LYS A 103 6.01 -22.68 -3.20
CA LYS A 103 5.90 -23.75 -4.20
C LYS A 103 6.94 -23.60 -5.32
N LEU A 104 7.28 -22.38 -5.70
CA LEU A 104 8.28 -22.10 -6.73
C LEU A 104 9.73 -22.11 -6.20
N GLY A 105 9.93 -22.32 -4.89
CA GLY A 105 11.25 -22.21 -4.26
C GLY A 105 11.83 -20.80 -4.30
N ILE A 106 10.97 -19.78 -4.44
CA ILE A 106 11.36 -18.37 -4.48
C ILE A 106 11.51 -17.85 -3.04
N GLU A 107 12.65 -17.21 -2.75
CA GLU A 107 12.88 -16.56 -1.46
C GLU A 107 12.02 -15.28 -1.35
N TYR A 108 11.44 -15.07 -0.17
CA TYR A 108 10.59 -13.91 0.11
C TYR A 108 10.76 -13.46 1.57
N THR A 109 10.36 -12.23 1.83
CA THR A 109 10.15 -11.68 3.17
C THR A 109 8.71 -11.21 3.29
N LEU A 110 8.07 -11.41 4.44
CA LEU A 110 6.73 -10.89 4.70
C LEU A 110 6.81 -9.68 5.62
N ARG A 111 5.94 -8.71 5.34
CA ARG A 111 5.70 -7.59 6.24
C ARG A 111 4.29 -7.07 6.04
N THR A 112 3.40 -7.29 7.00
CA THR A 112 2.08 -6.64 7.01
C THR A 112 1.95 -5.63 8.17
N SER A 113 2.75 -5.80 9.21
CA SER A 113 2.92 -4.94 10.38
C SER A 113 4.20 -5.33 11.12
N GLY A 114 4.63 -4.57 12.13
CA GLY A 114 5.65 -5.03 13.09
C GLY A 114 7.06 -5.02 12.52
N ASP A 115 7.74 -6.17 12.50
CA ASP A 115 9.08 -6.40 11.91
C ASP A 115 8.99 -7.23 10.62
N PHE A 116 10.10 -7.36 9.89
CA PHE A 116 10.19 -8.27 8.74
C PHE A 116 10.25 -9.73 9.22
N SER A 117 9.68 -10.66 8.44
CA SER A 117 9.71 -12.09 8.80
C SER A 117 11.11 -12.72 8.78
N ASN A 118 12.06 -12.09 8.09
CA ASN A 118 13.47 -12.48 7.98
C ASN A 118 14.27 -11.29 7.41
N SER A 119 15.60 -11.41 7.36
CA SER A 119 16.52 -10.37 6.88
C SER A 119 16.84 -10.42 5.37
N LEU A 120 16.15 -11.26 4.59
CA LEU A 120 16.47 -11.46 3.16
C LEU A 120 16.16 -10.22 2.31
N PHE A 121 15.05 -9.54 2.60
CA PHE A 121 14.71 -8.27 1.96
C PHE A 121 15.72 -7.17 2.30
N GLU A 122 16.08 -7.04 3.58
CA GLU A 122 17.03 -6.04 4.06
C GLU A 122 18.44 -6.23 3.47
N THR A 123 18.80 -7.48 3.15
CA THR A 123 20.08 -7.82 2.51
C THR A 123 20.01 -7.85 0.98
N GLY A 124 18.87 -7.45 0.38
CA GLY A 124 18.66 -7.41 -1.07
C GLY A 124 18.61 -8.79 -1.74
N LYS A 125 18.43 -9.87 -0.98
CA LYS A 125 18.39 -11.25 -1.48
C LYS A 125 17.01 -11.69 -1.94
N ALA A 126 15.95 -11.09 -1.39
CA ALA A 126 14.56 -11.39 -1.67
C ALA A 126 13.72 -10.11 -1.77
N PHE A 127 12.51 -10.23 -2.34
CA PHE A 127 11.51 -9.16 -2.31
C PHE A 127 10.63 -9.26 -1.06
N CYS A 128 9.97 -8.15 -0.71
CA CYS A 128 9.01 -8.11 0.40
C CYS A 128 7.58 -8.26 -0.12
N ILE A 129 6.79 -9.18 0.44
CA ILE A 129 5.35 -9.29 0.21
C ILE A 129 4.60 -8.57 1.35
N THR A 130 3.73 -7.64 0.98
CA THR A 130 3.05 -6.73 1.91
C THR A 130 1.62 -6.42 1.46
N THR A 131 0.90 -5.59 2.21
CA THR A 131 -0.44 -5.11 1.85
C THR A 131 -0.42 -3.65 1.38
N TYR A 132 -1.41 -3.24 0.60
CA TYR A 132 -1.59 -1.82 0.24
C TYR A 132 -1.63 -0.92 1.49
N THR A 133 -2.33 -1.33 2.55
CA THR A 133 -2.40 -0.58 3.81
C THR A 133 -1.03 -0.43 4.48
N SER A 134 -0.22 -1.49 4.52
CA SER A 134 1.13 -1.43 5.12
C SER A 134 2.10 -0.60 4.26
N PHE A 135 1.90 -0.62 2.95
CA PHE A 135 2.73 0.12 2.00
C PHE A 135 2.38 1.61 1.93
N PHE A 136 1.09 1.97 1.91
CA PHE A 136 0.61 3.35 1.71
C PHE A 136 0.26 4.11 2.99
N ASN A 137 0.38 3.52 4.18
CA ASN A 137 0.13 4.28 5.42
C ASN A 137 1.15 5.42 5.62
N GLY A 138 0.75 6.43 6.40
CA GLY A 138 1.54 7.66 6.57
C GLY A 138 2.89 7.46 7.27
N LEU A 139 3.15 6.30 7.86
CA LEU A 139 4.41 5.99 8.56
C LEU A 139 5.10 4.76 7.96
N SER A 140 4.86 4.46 6.69
CA SER A 140 5.35 3.22 6.09
C SER A 140 6.88 3.15 6.07
N VAL A 141 7.42 2.17 6.80
CA VAL A 141 8.85 1.82 6.80
C VAL A 141 9.34 1.49 5.38
N LEU A 142 8.48 0.91 4.55
CA LEU A 142 8.78 0.59 3.15
C LEU A 142 8.91 1.82 2.26
N GLN A 143 8.39 2.98 2.65
CA GLN A 143 8.60 4.23 1.91
C GLN A 143 9.66 5.14 2.55
N ARG A 144 9.94 4.97 3.85
CA ARG A 144 10.89 5.82 4.59
C ARG A 144 12.30 5.24 4.59
N ASP A 145 12.43 4.00 5.04
CA ASP A 145 13.74 3.39 5.34
C ASP A 145 14.16 2.43 4.21
N TYR A 146 13.19 1.78 3.57
CA TYR A 146 13.40 0.81 2.50
C TYR A 146 12.71 1.22 1.19
N PHE A 147 12.93 2.48 0.75
CA PHE A 147 12.26 3.02 -0.42
C PHE A 147 12.45 2.11 -1.67
N PRO A 148 11.37 1.70 -2.36
CA PRO A 148 11.44 0.66 -3.38
C PRO A 148 12.03 1.17 -4.70
N GLY A 149 12.92 0.38 -5.29
CA GLY A 149 13.31 0.54 -6.69
C GLY A 149 12.27 -0.04 -7.66
N ALA A 150 11.48 -1.02 -7.20
CA ALA A 150 10.35 -1.57 -7.94
C ALA A 150 9.19 -1.99 -7.03
N VAL A 151 7.97 -1.84 -7.55
CA VAL A 151 6.74 -2.28 -6.89
C VAL A 151 5.88 -3.09 -7.85
N ILE A 152 5.41 -4.24 -7.39
CA ILE A 152 4.42 -5.07 -8.05
C ILE A 152 3.09 -4.86 -7.32
N PHE A 153 2.16 -4.21 -7.98
CA PHE A 153 0.78 -4.00 -7.54
C PHE A 153 -0.07 -5.17 -8.00
N ASP A 154 -0.34 -6.09 -7.10
CA ASP A 154 -1.25 -7.20 -7.35
C ASP A 154 -2.69 -6.70 -7.32
N ASP A 155 -3.51 -7.21 -8.25
CA ASP A 155 -4.90 -6.79 -8.46
C ASP A 155 -5.06 -5.26 -8.39
N ALA A 156 -4.39 -4.54 -9.28
CA ALA A 156 -4.27 -3.07 -9.22
C ALA A 156 -5.62 -2.33 -9.19
N HIS A 157 -6.72 -2.97 -9.61
CA HIS A 157 -8.08 -2.42 -9.53
C HIS A 157 -8.56 -2.16 -8.08
N VAL A 158 -8.03 -2.87 -7.07
CA VAL A 158 -8.39 -2.59 -5.66
C VAL A 158 -7.56 -1.47 -5.02
N ALA A 159 -6.48 -1.04 -5.69
CA ALA A 159 -5.51 -0.11 -5.12
C ALA A 159 -6.12 1.24 -4.72
N GLU A 160 -7.03 1.79 -5.54
CA GLU A 160 -7.62 3.11 -5.29
C GLU A 160 -8.33 3.16 -3.94
N ARG A 161 -9.19 2.17 -3.66
CA ARG A 161 -9.93 2.11 -2.40
C ARG A 161 -8.99 2.05 -1.21
N MET A 162 -7.97 1.19 -1.28
CA MET A 162 -7.02 0.99 -0.18
C MET A 162 -6.15 2.23 0.06
N ILE A 163 -5.75 2.93 -1.01
CA ILE A 163 -5.04 4.20 -0.88
C ILE A 163 -5.97 5.24 -0.27
N ARG A 164 -7.22 5.34 -0.72
CA ARG A 164 -8.20 6.27 -0.16
C ARG A 164 -8.39 6.07 1.33
N GLU A 165 -8.57 4.83 1.76
CA GLU A 165 -8.69 4.46 3.18
C GLU A 165 -7.46 4.89 4.00
N ALA A 166 -6.24 4.77 3.44
CA ALA A 166 -5.02 5.24 4.10
C ALA A 166 -4.98 6.77 4.30
N PHE A 167 -5.70 7.53 3.48
CA PHE A 167 -5.87 8.98 3.57
C PHE A 167 -7.17 9.40 4.28
N THR A 168 -7.94 8.47 4.84
CA THR A 168 -9.14 8.78 5.60
C THR A 168 -8.85 8.58 7.09
N LEU A 169 -8.94 9.67 7.85
CA LEU A 169 -8.95 9.64 9.29
C LEU A 169 -10.40 9.49 9.76
N LYS A 170 -10.74 8.31 10.29
CA LYS A 170 -12.07 8.01 10.82
C LYS A 170 -12.02 7.93 12.34
N ILE A 171 -12.82 8.76 13.00
CA ILE A 171 -12.93 8.84 14.45
C ILE A 171 -14.35 8.39 14.79
N SER A 172 -14.50 7.30 15.53
CA SER A 172 -15.80 6.66 15.76
C SER A 172 -16.02 6.30 17.23
N ALA A 173 -17.28 6.29 17.65
CA ALA A 173 -17.69 5.68 18.90
C ALA A 173 -17.82 4.15 18.75
N PRO A 174 -17.57 3.36 19.82
CA PRO A 174 -17.25 3.81 21.17
C PRO A 174 -15.77 4.19 21.41
N GLU A 175 -14.85 3.82 20.51
CA GLU A 175 -13.40 3.89 20.76
C GLU A 175 -12.89 5.31 20.99
N GLN A 176 -13.39 6.30 20.24
CA GLN A 176 -12.95 7.70 20.30
C GLN A 176 -14.09 8.66 20.65
N THR A 177 -14.98 8.25 21.56
CA THR A 177 -16.19 9.01 21.92
C THR A 177 -15.91 10.46 22.35
N GLU A 178 -14.90 10.69 23.21
CA GLU A 178 -14.59 12.05 23.68
C GLU A 178 -14.03 12.93 22.56
N LEU A 179 -13.12 12.39 21.75
CA LEU A 179 -12.58 13.08 20.58
C LEU A 179 -13.68 13.44 19.57
N LEU A 180 -14.64 12.53 19.32
CA LEU A 180 -15.78 12.80 18.45
C LEU A 180 -16.63 13.96 18.97
N LYS A 181 -16.92 14.00 20.28
CA LYS A 181 -17.68 15.10 20.91
C LYS A 181 -16.96 16.43 20.79
N GLU A 182 -15.66 16.47 21.04
CA GLU A 182 -14.86 17.69 20.93
C GLU A 182 -14.82 18.21 19.48
N ILE A 183 -14.66 17.32 18.49
CA ILE A 183 -14.72 17.70 17.07
C ILE A 183 -16.12 18.17 16.68
N LYS A 184 -17.18 17.51 17.14
CA LYS A 184 -18.56 17.99 16.94
C LYS A 184 -18.71 19.42 17.46
N SER A 185 -18.32 19.67 18.71
CA SER A 185 -18.40 20.99 19.34
C SER A 185 -17.60 22.06 18.60
N LEU A 186 -16.43 21.70 18.04
CA LEU A 186 -15.64 22.61 17.20
C LEU A 186 -16.41 23.09 15.96
N PHE A 187 -17.24 22.24 15.36
CA PHE A 187 -18.00 22.55 14.14
C PHE A 187 -19.45 22.99 14.37
N GLU A 188 -20.02 22.77 15.55
CA GLU A 188 -21.38 23.23 15.92
C GLU A 188 -21.68 24.70 15.59
N PRO A 189 -20.80 25.68 15.88
CA PRO A 189 -21.05 27.08 15.53
C PRO A 189 -21.27 27.29 14.02
N HIS A 190 -20.55 26.55 13.17
CA HIS A 190 -20.73 26.63 11.72
C HIS A 190 -22.09 26.10 11.29
N PHE A 191 -22.49 24.92 11.79
CA PHE A 191 -23.79 24.33 11.46
C PHE A 191 -24.95 25.17 12.00
N LYS A 192 -24.77 25.86 13.12
CA LYS A 192 -25.73 26.83 13.64
C LYS A 192 -25.88 28.04 12.71
N GLU A 193 -24.76 28.60 12.23
CA GLU A 193 -24.74 29.74 11.31
C GLU A 193 -25.47 29.45 10.00
N VAL A 194 -25.27 28.26 9.42
CA VAL A 194 -25.92 27.85 8.16
C VAL A 194 -27.32 27.24 8.35
N GLY A 195 -27.86 27.24 9.57
CA GLY A 195 -29.21 26.71 9.87
C GLY A 195 -29.33 25.18 9.74
N LYS A 196 -28.25 24.44 9.95
CA LYS A 196 -28.16 22.97 9.81
C LYS A 196 -27.75 22.25 11.09
N LEU A 197 -27.82 22.90 12.25
CA LEU A 197 -27.50 22.28 13.54
C LEU A 197 -28.32 21.00 13.82
N PRO A 198 -29.66 20.95 13.60
CA PRO A 198 -30.41 19.71 13.77
C PRO A 198 -29.94 18.58 12.84
N SER A 199 -29.48 18.91 11.63
CA SER A 199 -28.93 17.92 10.70
C SER A 199 -27.59 17.35 11.18
N LEU A 200 -26.75 18.14 11.86
CA LEU A 200 -25.53 17.64 12.51
C LEU A 200 -25.85 16.66 13.64
N GLU A 201 -26.80 16.99 14.49
CA GLU A 201 -27.25 16.14 15.60
C GLU A 201 -27.81 14.82 15.07
N SER A 202 -28.79 14.91 14.15
CA SER A 202 -29.39 13.75 13.47
C SER A 202 -28.36 12.86 12.78
N ALA A 203 -27.38 13.44 12.07
CA ALA A 203 -26.37 12.67 11.36
C ALA A 203 -25.50 11.82 12.29
N ILE A 204 -25.23 12.30 13.52
CA ILE A 204 -24.40 11.57 14.49
C ILE A 204 -25.24 10.57 15.28
N ASP A 205 -26.46 10.92 15.66
CA ASP A 205 -27.27 10.16 16.61
C ASP A 205 -28.17 9.09 15.94
N SER A 206 -28.47 9.23 14.64
CA SER A 206 -29.36 8.32 13.91
C SER A 206 -28.68 7.59 12.76
N PRO A 207 -28.77 6.25 12.67
CA PRO A 207 -28.17 5.49 11.58
C PRO A 207 -28.92 5.63 10.25
N PHE A 208 -30.12 6.22 10.25
CA PHE A 208 -30.97 6.37 9.06
C PHE A 208 -30.84 7.73 8.40
N GLU A 209 -30.10 8.65 9.01
CA GLU A 209 -29.94 10.01 8.55
C GLU A 209 -28.74 10.14 7.62
N SER A 210 -28.81 11.11 6.70
CA SER A 210 -27.72 11.34 5.75
C SER A 210 -26.52 12.00 6.43
N PRO A 211 -25.28 11.58 6.11
CA PRO A 211 -24.09 12.28 6.55
C PRO A 211 -24.12 13.75 6.13
N ILE A 212 -23.51 14.61 6.93
CA ILE A 212 -23.40 16.04 6.66
C ILE A 212 -21.95 16.50 6.65
N MET A 213 -21.60 17.37 5.71
CA MET A 213 -20.23 17.87 5.55
C MET A 213 -20.13 19.32 6.02
N ALA A 214 -19.06 19.65 6.74
CA ALA A 214 -18.70 21.04 7.01
C ALA A 214 -18.26 21.75 5.73
N SER A 215 -18.60 23.03 5.56
CA SER A 215 -18.15 23.78 4.39
C SER A 215 -16.61 23.88 4.34
N PRO A 216 -15.99 23.91 3.15
CA PRO A 216 -14.54 24.05 3.02
C PRO A 216 -13.96 25.27 3.76
N ASN A 217 -14.69 26.40 3.78
CA ASN A 217 -14.28 27.59 4.54
C ASN A 217 -14.27 27.34 6.04
N ALA A 218 -15.29 26.67 6.57
CA ALA A 218 -15.34 26.33 7.99
C ALA A 218 -14.21 25.39 8.41
N VAL A 219 -13.83 24.43 7.54
CA VAL A 219 -12.68 23.55 7.78
C VAL A 219 -11.39 24.36 7.79
N LYS A 220 -11.17 25.22 6.78
CA LYS A 220 -9.98 26.09 6.70
C LYS A 220 -9.81 26.96 7.94
N GLU A 221 -10.87 27.61 8.40
CA GLU A 221 -10.85 28.46 9.61
C GLU A 221 -10.56 27.67 10.90
N LYS A 222 -11.03 26.42 10.97
CA LYS A 222 -10.91 25.57 12.17
C LYS A 222 -9.70 24.65 12.13
N ALA A 223 -8.97 24.57 11.02
CA ALA A 223 -7.89 23.60 10.80
C ALA A 223 -6.82 23.60 11.89
N GLY A 224 -6.38 24.78 12.34
CA GLY A 224 -5.40 24.89 13.43
C GLY A 224 -5.93 24.38 14.78
N ARG A 225 -7.20 24.64 15.10
CA ARG A 225 -7.84 24.12 16.32
C ARG A 225 -8.07 22.62 16.24
N LEU A 226 -8.49 22.13 15.07
CA LEU A 226 -8.65 20.72 14.78
C LEU A 226 -7.30 19.98 14.93
N TYR A 227 -6.20 20.54 14.42
CA TYR A 227 -4.87 19.98 14.63
C TYR A 227 -4.52 19.83 16.12
N ASN A 228 -4.69 20.90 16.91
CA ASN A 228 -4.36 20.88 18.33
C ASN A 228 -5.20 19.83 19.07
N LEU A 229 -6.52 19.82 18.82
CA LEU A 229 -7.45 18.86 19.39
C LEU A 229 -7.03 17.40 19.09
N LEU A 230 -6.69 17.10 17.83
CA LEU A 230 -6.18 15.78 17.44
C LEU A 230 -4.87 15.43 18.17
N VAL A 231 -3.93 16.38 18.30
CA VAL A 231 -2.66 16.12 18.99
C VAL A 231 -2.87 15.89 20.49
N ASP A 232 -3.70 16.72 21.13
CA ASP A 232 -4.02 16.67 22.56
C ASP A 232 -4.77 15.39 22.94
N SER A 233 -5.53 14.82 22.01
CA SER A 233 -6.19 13.51 22.18
C SER A 233 -5.20 12.33 22.26
N GLY A 234 -3.90 12.56 22.05
CA GLY A 234 -2.90 11.50 21.97
C GLY A 234 -2.93 10.70 20.68
N ILE A 235 -3.49 11.25 19.58
CA ILE A 235 -3.66 10.56 18.29
C ILE A 235 -2.40 9.87 17.76
N LYS A 236 -1.21 10.38 18.12
CA LYS A 236 0.09 9.81 17.71
C LYS A 236 0.35 8.42 18.29
N ASN A 237 -0.29 8.09 19.41
CA ASN A 237 -0.17 6.80 20.09
C ASN A 237 -1.28 5.81 19.68
N ASP A 238 -2.38 6.30 19.11
CA ASP A 238 -3.49 5.47 18.64
C ASP A 238 -3.11 4.76 17.33
N ALA A 239 -3.07 3.43 17.36
CA ALA A 239 -2.66 2.62 16.21
C ALA A 239 -3.62 2.70 15.01
N ASN A 240 -4.89 3.05 15.22
CA ASN A 240 -5.89 3.18 14.17
C ASN A 240 -5.85 4.57 13.52
N LEU A 241 -5.49 5.60 14.29
CA LEU A 241 -5.58 6.99 13.84
C LEU A 241 -4.23 7.58 13.39
N LYS A 242 -3.12 7.19 14.03
CA LYS A 242 -1.79 7.82 13.80
C LYS A 242 -1.33 7.79 12.35
N TYR A 243 -1.69 6.73 11.63
CA TYR A 243 -1.24 6.49 10.26
C TYR A 243 -1.91 7.45 9.28
N SER A 244 -3.25 7.54 9.31
CA SER A 244 -4.00 8.49 8.49
C SER A 244 -3.70 9.93 8.92
N PHE A 245 -3.63 10.19 10.23
CA PHE A 245 -3.25 11.50 10.75
C PHE A 245 -1.90 11.98 10.20
N ASN A 246 -0.90 11.10 10.09
CA ASN A 246 0.41 11.51 9.57
C ASN A 246 0.38 11.93 8.09
N HIS A 247 -0.58 11.45 7.30
CA HIS A 247 -0.83 11.95 5.94
C HIS A 247 -1.49 13.32 5.93
N LEU A 248 -2.41 13.56 6.86
CA LEU A 248 -3.30 14.72 6.83
C LEU A 248 -2.77 15.95 7.58
N LYS A 249 -1.89 15.75 8.56
CA LYS A 249 -1.51 16.78 9.55
C LYS A 249 -1.06 18.13 8.97
N GLU A 250 -0.45 18.15 7.79
CA GLU A 250 0.04 19.37 7.12
C GLU A 250 -1.00 20.02 6.20
N ASN A 251 -2.13 19.35 5.92
CA ASN A 251 -3.12 19.75 4.91
C ASN A 251 -4.57 19.63 5.39
N LEU A 252 -4.81 19.70 6.71
CA LEU A 252 -6.15 19.59 7.29
C LEU A 252 -7.12 20.65 6.74
N GLU A 253 -6.62 21.84 6.40
CA GLU A 253 -7.40 22.93 5.79
C GLU A 253 -7.95 22.62 4.39
N HIS A 254 -7.44 21.58 3.72
CA HIS A 254 -7.89 21.11 2.41
C HIS A 254 -8.69 19.81 2.49
N CYS A 255 -8.98 19.33 3.70
CA CYS A 255 -9.78 18.13 3.90
C CYS A 255 -11.28 18.45 3.90
N ALA A 256 -12.07 17.48 3.46
CA ALA A 256 -13.47 17.39 3.82
C ALA A 256 -13.61 16.83 5.24
N VAL A 257 -14.53 17.39 6.02
CA VAL A 257 -14.92 16.88 7.34
C VAL A 257 -16.39 16.49 7.25
N VAL A 258 -16.66 15.19 7.33
CA VAL A 258 -17.99 14.60 7.16
C VAL A 258 -18.42 13.93 8.46
N PHE A 259 -19.53 14.37 9.01
CA PHE A 259 -20.18 13.78 10.17
C PHE A 259 -21.22 12.78 9.71
N GLY A 260 -21.18 11.58 10.27
CA GLY A 260 -22.16 10.52 10.07
C GLY A 260 -22.40 9.74 11.35
N TYR A 261 -23.14 8.64 11.24
CA TYR A 261 -23.61 7.93 12.41
C TYR A 261 -22.47 7.45 13.31
N GLY A 262 -22.43 8.00 14.54
CA GLY A 262 -21.39 7.69 15.52
C GLY A 262 -19.95 7.97 15.08
N ALA A 263 -19.74 8.77 14.03
CA ALA A 263 -18.40 8.97 13.48
C ALA A 263 -18.20 10.32 12.76
N VAL A 264 -16.95 10.75 12.69
CA VAL A 264 -16.49 11.80 11.80
C VAL A 264 -15.35 11.27 10.93
N GLU A 265 -15.42 11.55 9.63
CA GLU A 265 -14.39 11.22 8.65
C GLU A 265 -13.73 12.50 8.14
N ILE A 266 -12.40 12.51 8.17
CA ILE A 266 -11.57 13.62 7.70
C ILE A 266 -10.66 13.07 6.61
N ALA A 267 -10.81 13.57 5.39
CA ALA A 267 -10.09 13.08 4.23
C ALA A 267 -9.87 14.20 3.20
N PRO A 268 -8.81 14.16 2.39
CA PRO A 268 -8.62 15.13 1.33
C PRO A 268 -9.72 14.96 0.28
N THR A 269 -10.23 16.07 -0.27
CA THR A 269 -11.27 16.04 -1.32
C THR A 269 -10.79 15.32 -2.58
N PHE A 270 -9.49 15.45 -2.88
CA PHE A 270 -8.81 14.75 -3.95
C PHE A 270 -7.61 14.01 -3.37
N LEU A 271 -7.39 12.77 -3.78
CA LEU A 271 -6.21 12.02 -3.31
C LEU A 271 -4.94 12.70 -3.83
N PRO A 272 -3.99 13.06 -2.95
CA PRO A 272 -2.75 13.72 -3.35
C PRO A 272 -1.75 12.70 -3.92
N LEU A 273 -2.17 11.90 -4.92
CA LEU A 273 -1.36 10.84 -5.52
C LEU A 273 -0.05 11.39 -6.11
N PHE A 274 -0.11 12.60 -6.67
CA PHE A 274 1.06 13.29 -7.21
C PHE A 274 2.07 13.74 -6.15
N ASN A 275 1.72 13.70 -4.86
CA ASN A 275 2.66 14.02 -3.78
C ASN A 275 3.30 12.77 -3.18
N LEU A 276 2.82 11.58 -3.53
CA LEU A 276 3.40 10.32 -3.04
C LEU A 276 4.72 10.05 -3.77
N PRO A 277 5.85 9.90 -3.05
CA PRO A 277 7.16 9.70 -3.67
C PRO A 277 7.23 8.50 -4.61
N ILE A 278 6.38 7.47 -4.38
CA ILE A 278 6.30 6.29 -5.23
C ILE A 278 5.85 6.59 -6.67
N PHE A 279 5.06 7.65 -6.87
CA PHE A 279 4.58 8.07 -8.18
C PHE A 279 5.49 9.11 -8.83
N LEU A 280 6.28 9.85 -8.04
CA LEU A 280 7.18 10.90 -8.52
C LEU A 280 8.59 10.42 -8.88
N ARG A 281 9.15 9.50 -8.10
CA ARG A 281 10.53 9.04 -8.29
C ARG A 281 10.62 7.99 -9.39
N ASN A 282 11.85 7.72 -9.85
CA ASN A 282 12.11 6.69 -10.85
C ASN A 282 11.97 5.29 -10.25
N VAL A 283 10.73 4.86 -10.03
CA VAL A 283 10.35 3.57 -9.48
C VAL A 283 9.75 2.72 -10.61
N ARG A 284 10.16 1.46 -10.68
CA ARG A 284 9.61 0.49 -11.62
C ARG A 284 8.31 -0.11 -11.08
N ARG A 285 7.17 0.42 -11.52
CA ARG A 285 5.82 0.03 -11.12
C ARG A 285 5.25 -0.99 -12.11
N ARG A 286 4.80 -2.13 -11.58
CA ARG A 286 4.21 -3.23 -12.34
C ARG A 286 2.79 -3.42 -11.85
N TYR A 287 1.82 -3.27 -12.74
CA TYR A 287 0.41 -3.35 -12.41
C TYR A 287 -0.13 -4.65 -12.96
N LEU A 288 -0.54 -5.56 -12.07
CA LEU A 288 -1.17 -6.83 -12.46
C LEU A 288 -2.69 -6.64 -12.42
N SER A 289 -3.37 -6.99 -13.51
CA SER A 289 -4.83 -6.99 -13.58
C SER A 289 -5.37 -8.09 -14.48
#